data_AF-A0A821NGI5-F1
#
_entry.id   AF-A0A821NGI5-F1
#
_cell.length_a   1.000
_cell.length_b   1.000
_cell.length_c   1.000
_cell.angle_alpha   90.00
_cell.angle_beta   90.00
_cell.angle_gamma   90.00
#
_symmetry.space_group_name_H-M   'P 1'
#
loop_
_entity.id
_entity.type
_entity.pdbx_description
1 polymer ?
#
loop_
_entity_poly.entity_id
_entity_poly.type
_entity_poly.pdbx_seq_one_letter_code
_entity_poly.pdbx_strand_id
1 'polypeptide(L)'
;MEYGMVDIGIMEPLRRLFWVRLAVKTFTNENNEQSQSNKKELIVATAHYTWEGHEEERKTDVNLRKQQTRRTVTALQDLTAKFSNPHLAVLFMGDLNENYHPRRILREAGFVDCFAELRLPTPITHPQRPSEPKEDIQVGTTLDWIMQNQYARPILANALQNVFCTGGYSVSDHCPVMCIYEIGAGPYISNAVQDFSGKNIVKWI
;
A
#
# COMPACT_ATOMS: atom_id res chain seq x y z
N MET A 1 -12.04 3.72 -18.33
CA MET A 1 -11.49 3.06 -17.14
C MET A 1 -10.69 1.88 -17.63
N GLU A 2 -9.38 1.85 -17.37
CA GLU A 2 -8.52 0.70 -17.70
C GLU A 2 -8.25 -0.08 -16.41
N TYR A 3 -8.22 -1.40 -16.47
CA TYR A 3 -7.96 -2.26 -15.33
C TYR A 3 -7.29 -3.56 -15.79
N GLY A 4 -6.70 -4.30 -14.87
CA GLY A 4 -6.09 -5.59 -15.19
C GLY A 4 -5.55 -6.30 -13.97
N MET A 5 -4.81 -7.37 -14.24
CA MET A 5 -4.13 -8.16 -13.24
C MET A 5 -2.73 -8.55 -13.73
N VAL A 6 -1.80 -8.70 -12.79
CA VAL A 6 -0.43 -9.15 -13.04
C VAL A 6 -0.12 -10.31 -12.10
N ASP A 7 0.45 -11.37 -12.63
CA ASP A 7 0.99 -12.45 -11.81
C ASP A 7 2.33 -12.02 -11.20
N ILE A 8 2.35 -11.95 -9.88
CA ILE A 8 3.52 -11.58 -9.08
C ILE A 8 4.05 -12.76 -8.27
N GLY A 9 3.70 -14.00 -8.63
CA GLY A 9 4.18 -15.22 -7.98
C GLY A 9 3.54 -15.48 -6.62
N ILE A 10 2.26 -15.13 -6.46
CA ILE A 10 1.47 -15.51 -5.27
C ILE A 10 1.05 -16.97 -5.43
N MET A 11 1.24 -17.77 -4.37
CA MET A 11 1.04 -19.23 -4.42
C MET A 11 -0.44 -19.62 -4.55
N GLU A 12 -1.33 -18.80 -4.00
CA GLU A 12 -2.77 -19.03 -4.08
C GLU A 12 -3.27 -18.84 -5.53
N PRO A 13 -3.95 -19.84 -6.14
CA PRO A 13 -4.14 -19.91 -7.59
C PRO A 13 -4.78 -18.70 -8.26
N LEU A 14 -5.66 -17.99 -7.55
CA LEU A 14 -6.43 -16.85 -8.07
C LEU A 14 -5.91 -15.49 -7.57
N ARG A 15 -4.94 -15.46 -6.64
CA ARG A 15 -4.42 -14.21 -6.12
C ARG A 15 -3.45 -13.58 -7.11
N ARG A 16 -3.62 -12.30 -7.37
CA ARG A 16 -2.81 -11.51 -8.31
C ARG A 16 -2.60 -10.11 -7.74
N LEU A 17 -1.73 -9.34 -8.39
CA LEU A 17 -1.79 -7.89 -8.28
C LEU A 17 -2.91 -7.41 -9.20
N PHE A 18 -3.98 -6.88 -8.63
CA PHE A 18 -5.07 -6.25 -9.38
C PHE A 18 -4.86 -4.76 -9.43
N TRP A 19 -5.21 -4.12 -10.55
CA TRP A 19 -5.05 -2.67 -10.69
C TRP A 19 -6.16 -2.04 -11.51
N VAL A 20 -6.42 -0.76 -11.26
CA VAL A 20 -7.32 0.09 -12.02
C VAL A 20 -6.74 1.49 -12.18
N ARG A 21 -6.87 2.07 -13.37
CA ARG A 21 -6.55 3.47 -13.66
C ARG A 21 -7.81 4.32 -13.55
N LEU A 22 -7.74 5.33 -12.69
CA LEU A 22 -8.82 6.24 -12.36
C LEU A 22 -8.45 7.68 -12.72
N ALA A 23 -9.48 8.46 -13.04
CA ALA A 23 -9.39 9.89 -13.22
C ALA A 23 -10.06 10.59 -12.03
N VAL A 24 -9.37 11.53 -11.41
CA VAL A 24 -9.93 12.36 -10.34
C VAL A 24 -10.73 13.49 -10.98
N LYS A 25 -12.04 13.54 -10.69
CA LYS A 25 -12.89 14.63 -11.15
C LYS A 25 -12.53 15.90 -10.38
N THR A 26 -12.02 16.91 -11.08
CA THR A 26 -11.82 18.26 -10.53
C THR A 26 -13.05 19.10 -10.84
N PHE A 27 -13.59 19.78 -9.82
CA PHE A 27 -14.58 20.82 -10.05
C PHE A 27 -13.83 22.13 -10.33
N THR A 28 -13.81 22.56 -11.58
CA THR A 28 -13.35 23.91 -11.94
C THR A 28 -14.53 24.86 -11.80
N ASN A 29 -14.36 25.96 -11.06
CA ASN A 29 -15.32 27.06 -11.11
C ASN A 29 -15.32 27.63 -12.53
N GLU A 30 -16.51 27.73 -13.14
CA GLU A 30 -16.77 27.94 -14.58
C GLU A 30 -16.25 29.27 -15.17
N ASN A 31 -15.52 30.09 -14.41
CA ASN A 31 -15.14 31.45 -14.81
C ASN A 31 -13.67 31.62 -15.25
N ASN A 32 -12.89 30.55 -15.37
CA ASN A 32 -11.49 30.63 -15.81
C ASN A 32 -11.24 29.75 -17.05
N GLU A 33 -11.52 30.31 -18.23
CA GLU A 33 -11.34 29.70 -19.57
C GLU A 33 -9.87 29.40 -19.95
N GLN A 34 -8.91 29.50 -19.01
CA GLN A 34 -7.49 29.23 -19.23
C GLN A 34 -6.94 28.01 -18.49
N SER A 35 -7.79 27.10 -18.00
CA SER A 35 -7.33 25.87 -17.36
C SER A 35 -7.47 24.68 -18.30
N GLN A 36 -6.52 24.54 -19.22
CA GLN A 36 -6.13 23.25 -19.77
C GLN A 36 -5.45 22.42 -18.64
N SER A 37 -6.16 22.22 -17.52
CA SER A 37 -5.59 21.74 -16.28
C SER A 37 -5.43 20.24 -16.36
N ASN A 38 -4.17 19.79 -16.32
CA ASN A 38 -3.74 18.41 -16.18
C ASN A 38 -4.76 17.54 -15.45
N LYS A 39 -5.40 16.64 -16.20
CA LYS A 39 -6.30 15.63 -15.64
C LYS A 39 -5.51 14.84 -14.60
N LYS A 40 -5.92 14.94 -13.34
CA LYS A 40 -5.32 14.19 -12.24
C LYS A 40 -5.70 12.73 -12.40
N GLU A 41 -4.70 11.87 -12.55
CA GLU A 41 -4.89 10.43 -12.72
C GLU A 41 -4.18 9.68 -11.61
N LEU A 42 -4.75 8.53 -11.25
CA LEU A 42 -4.10 7.60 -10.35
C LEU A 42 -4.25 6.16 -10.81
N ILE A 43 -3.28 5.33 -10.48
CA ILE A 43 -3.41 3.88 -10.42
C ILE A 43 -3.70 3.51 -8.97
N VAL A 44 -4.72 2.68 -8.78
CA VAL A 44 -4.95 1.95 -7.54
C VAL A 44 -4.63 0.49 -7.81
N ALA A 45 -3.69 -0.08 -7.06
CA ALA A 45 -3.32 -1.48 -7.15
C ALA A 45 -3.46 -2.16 -5.78
N THR A 46 -3.81 -3.44 -5.79
CA THR A 46 -3.93 -4.25 -4.58
C THR A 46 -3.41 -5.66 -4.79
N ALA A 47 -2.80 -6.23 -3.75
CA ALA A 47 -2.39 -7.63 -3.72
C ALA A 47 -2.54 -8.20 -2.31
N HIS A 48 -2.78 -9.50 -2.22
CA HIS A 48 -2.74 -10.25 -0.97
C HIS A 48 -1.63 -11.30 -1.11
N TYR A 49 -0.51 -11.11 -0.43
CA TYR A 49 0.67 -11.96 -0.56
C TYR A 49 0.49 -13.32 0.10
N THR A 50 1.40 -14.24 -0.21
CA THR A 50 1.39 -15.56 0.41
C THR A 50 1.76 -15.45 1.90
N TRP A 51 0.95 -16.09 2.74
CA TRP A 51 1.12 -16.10 4.19
C TRP A 51 2.40 -16.83 4.63
N GLU A 52 2.98 -16.42 5.76
CA GLU A 52 4.33 -16.82 6.20
C GLU A 52 4.52 -18.30 6.57
N GLY A 53 3.45 -19.05 6.82
CA GLY A 53 3.53 -20.50 7.07
C GLY A 53 3.10 -21.36 5.89
N HIS A 54 2.98 -20.80 4.68
CA HIS A 54 2.63 -21.57 3.48
C HIS A 54 3.56 -22.78 3.31
N GLU A 55 3.02 -23.90 2.81
CA GLU A 55 3.75 -25.18 2.72
C GLU A 55 5.11 -25.04 2.03
N GLU A 56 5.14 -24.33 0.90
CA GLU A 56 6.36 -24.09 0.14
C GLU A 56 7.42 -23.30 0.94
N GLU A 57 7.01 -22.33 1.75
CA GLU A 57 7.94 -21.57 2.59
C GLU A 57 8.51 -22.46 3.70
N ARG A 58 7.66 -23.26 4.37
CA ARG A 58 8.12 -24.22 5.38
C ARG A 58 9.08 -25.27 4.81
N LYS A 59 8.88 -25.66 3.55
CA LYS A 59 9.70 -26.65 2.86
C LYS A 59 11.05 -26.09 2.42
N THR A 60 11.08 -24.84 1.97
CA THR A 60 12.28 -24.23 1.36
C THR A 60 13.06 -23.34 2.31
N ASP A 61 12.46 -22.91 3.42
CA ASP A 61 12.97 -21.88 4.33
C ASP A 61 13.25 -20.55 3.61
N VAL A 62 12.49 -20.29 2.52
CA VAL A 62 12.61 -19.08 1.71
C VAL A 62 11.37 -18.22 1.92
N ASN A 63 11.59 -16.98 2.37
CA ASN A 63 10.56 -15.96 2.42
C ASN A 63 10.08 -15.60 1.00
N LEU A 64 8.87 -16.06 0.65
CA LEU A 64 8.28 -15.89 -0.67
C LEU A 64 7.91 -14.43 -0.96
N ARG A 65 7.54 -13.67 0.08
CA ARG A 65 7.09 -12.27 -0.01
C ARG A 65 8.19 -11.35 -0.51
N LYS A 66 9.47 -11.64 -0.27
CA LYS A 66 10.59 -10.90 -0.89
C LYS A 66 10.52 -10.90 -2.42
N GLN A 67 10.24 -12.05 -3.02
CA GLN A 67 10.16 -12.18 -4.48
C GLN A 67 8.87 -11.55 -5.00
N GLN A 68 7.74 -11.80 -4.34
CA GLN A 68 6.46 -11.19 -4.66
C GLN A 68 6.54 -9.66 -4.65
N THR A 69 7.20 -9.08 -3.64
CA THR A 69 7.39 -7.63 -3.55
C THR A 69 8.22 -7.06 -4.70
N ARG A 70 9.33 -7.73 -5.09
CA ARG A 70 10.13 -7.25 -6.23
C ARG A 70 9.32 -7.28 -7.52
N ARG A 71 8.53 -8.33 -7.74
CA ARG A 71 7.63 -8.43 -8.89
C ARG A 71 6.52 -7.37 -8.85
N THR A 72 5.98 -7.06 -7.68
CA THR A 72 5.07 -5.92 -7.48
C THR A 72 5.72 -4.60 -7.91
N VAL A 73 6.95 -4.32 -7.45
CA VAL A 73 7.68 -3.10 -7.83
C VAL A 73 7.81 -3.02 -9.35
N THR A 74 8.28 -4.08 -10.00
CA THR A 74 8.38 -4.15 -11.47
C THR A 74 7.03 -3.88 -12.13
N ALA A 75 5.96 -4.54 -11.68
CA ALA A 75 4.62 -4.35 -12.23
C ALA A 75 4.12 -2.90 -12.09
N LEU A 76 4.34 -2.25 -10.94
CA LEU A 76 3.94 -0.85 -10.73
C LEU A 76 4.75 0.11 -11.61
N GLN A 77 6.03 -0.17 -11.82
CA GLN A 77 6.90 0.61 -12.72
C GLN A 77 6.49 0.46 -14.18
N ASP A 78 6.22 -0.77 -14.62
CA ASP A 78 5.75 -1.07 -15.98
C ASP A 78 4.40 -0.39 -16.26
N LEU A 79 3.47 -0.42 -15.29
CA LEU A 79 2.20 0.28 -15.39
C LEU A 79 2.39 1.81 -15.49
N THR A 80 3.31 2.38 -14.70
CA THR A 80 3.62 3.81 -14.76
C THR A 80 4.19 4.20 -16.13
N ALA A 81 5.13 3.40 -16.65
CA ALA A 81 5.73 3.59 -17.97
C ALA A 81 4.69 3.48 -19.09
N LYS A 82 3.79 2.49 -19.01
CA LYS A 82 2.73 2.25 -20.00
C LYS A 82 1.86 3.48 -20.26
N PHE A 83 1.54 4.27 -19.23
CA PHE A 83 0.60 5.38 -19.37
C PHE A 83 1.24 6.73 -19.70
N SER A 84 2.58 6.81 -19.79
CA SER A 84 3.32 7.99 -20.25
C SER A 84 2.93 9.32 -19.54
N ASN A 85 2.43 9.24 -18.32
CA ASN A 85 2.06 10.40 -17.51
C ASN A 85 3.10 10.58 -16.39
N PRO A 86 3.96 11.61 -16.46
CA PRO A 86 5.03 11.82 -15.49
C PRO A 86 4.53 12.19 -14.10
N HIS A 87 3.25 12.56 -13.95
CA HIS A 87 2.61 12.91 -12.68
C HIS A 87 1.58 11.88 -12.22
N LEU A 88 1.67 10.65 -12.75
CA LEU A 88 0.74 9.58 -12.38
C LEU A 88 0.92 9.19 -10.91
N ALA A 89 -0.10 9.44 -10.11
CA ALA A 89 -0.15 8.95 -8.74
C ALA A 89 -0.34 7.44 -8.74
N VAL A 90 0.39 6.74 -7.87
CA VAL A 90 0.25 5.30 -7.69
C VAL A 90 0.01 5.02 -6.22
N LEU A 91 -1.10 4.35 -5.94
CA LEU A 91 -1.44 3.80 -4.65
C LEU A 91 -1.38 2.28 -4.75
N PHE A 92 -0.57 1.65 -3.91
CA PHE A 92 -0.50 0.19 -3.78
C PHE A 92 -0.88 -0.20 -2.35
N MET A 93 -1.76 -1.18 -2.20
CA MET A 93 -2.25 -1.58 -0.88
C MET A 93 -2.51 -3.08 -0.76
N GLY A 94 -2.76 -3.54 0.46
CA GLY A 94 -3.27 -4.89 0.73
C GLY A 94 -2.56 -5.56 1.89
N ASP A 95 -2.92 -6.83 2.09
CA ASP A 95 -2.29 -7.70 3.08
C ASP A 95 -0.99 -8.28 2.48
N LEU A 96 0.14 -7.78 2.96
CA LEU A 96 1.46 -8.22 2.51
C LEU A 96 1.99 -9.40 3.32
N ASN A 97 1.23 -9.86 4.32
CA ASN A 97 1.55 -10.97 5.22
C ASN A 97 2.92 -10.86 5.91
N GLU A 98 3.46 -9.64 6.01
CA GLU A 98 4.72 -9.37 6.68
C GLU A 98 4.93 -7.87 6.94
N ASN A 99 5.57 -7.55 8.07
CA ASN A 99 5.78 -6.17 8.51
C ASN A 99 7.09 -5.51 8.00
N TYR A 100 8.07 -6.30 7.55
CA TYR A 100 9.43 -5.80 7.28
C TYR A 100 9.84 -5.85 5.82
N HIS A 101 10.02 -7.04 5.23
CA HIS A 101 10.65 -7.13 3.91
C HIS A 101 9.85 -6.46 2.79
N PRO A 102 8.52 -6.63 2.68
CA PRO A 102 7.75 -5.95 1.65
C PRO A 102 7.86 -4.43 1.74
N ARG A 103 7.66 -3.89 2.94
CA ARG A 103 7.73 -2.46 3.22
C ARG A 103 9.10 -1.87 2.88
N ARG A 104 10.19 -2.55 3.24
CA ARG A 104 11.56 -2.14 2.91
C ARG A 104 11.79 -2.08 1.39
N ILE A 105 11.47 -3.15 0.68
CA ILE A 105 11.71 -3.25 -0.77
C ILE A 105 10.88 -2.20 -1.52
N LEU A 106 9.62 -2.01 -1.14
CA LEU A 106 8.76 -0.98 -1.72
C LEU A 106 9.32 0.43 -1.48
N ARG A 107 9.81 0.72 -0.27
CA ARG A 107 10.43 2.02 0.05
C ARG A 107 11.68 2.29 -0.76
N GLU A 108 12.55 1.30 -0.91
CA GLU A 108 13.73 1.38 -1.79
C GLU A 108 13.37 1.66 -3.25
N ALA A 109 12.16 1.28 -3.67
CA ALA A 109 11.61 1.56 -4.99
C ALA A 109 10.83 2.89 -5.08
N GLY A 110 10.81 3.69 -4.03
CA GLY A 110 10.12 5.00 -4.01
C GLY A 110 8.66 4.96 -3.58
N PHE A 111 8.19 3.85 -3.00
CA PHE A 111 6.85 3.72 -2.42
C PHE A 111 6.90 3.77 -0.90
N VAL A 112 6.31 4.79 -0.28
CA VAL A 112 6.34 4.97 1.18
C VAL A 112 4.98 4.59 1.77
N ASP A 113 4.95 3.95 2.94
CA ASP A 113 3.69 3.70 3.65
C ASP A 113 3.08 4.99 4.21
N CYS A 114 1.75 5.06 4.23
CA CYS A 114 1.02 6.25 4.70
C CYS A 114 1.36 6.65 6.15
N PHE A 115 1.65 5.68 7.03
CA PHE A 115 2.01 5.95 8.42
C PHE A 115 3.39 6.59 8.54
N ALA A 116 4.41 6.03 7.88
CA ALA A 116 5.75 6.61 7.87
C ALA A 116 5.78 8.00 7.22
N GLU A 117 5.02 8.20 6.15
CA GLU A 117 4.91 9.49 5.48
C GLU A 117 4.23 10.56 6.35
N LEU A 118 3.32 10.17 7.24
CA LEU A 118 2.72 11.04 8.24
C LEU A 118 3.51 11.11 9.55
N ARG A 119 4.64 10.40 9.65
CA ARG A 119 5.43 10.22 10.89
C ARG A 119 4.60 9.68 12.07
N LEU A 120 3.67 8.79 11.77
CA LEU A 120 2.84 8.11 12.75
C LEU A 120 3.47 6.77 13.14
N PRO A 121 3.23 6.29 14.38
CA PRO A 121 3.52 4.90 14.71
C PRO A 121 2.69 3.98 13.80
N THR A 122 3.30 2.86 13.40
CA THR A 122 2.59 1.85 12.62
C THR A 122 1.63 1.07 13.55
N PRO A 123 0.31 1.09 13.29
CA PRO A 123 -0.64 0.37 14.12
C PRO A 123 -0.62 -1.13 13.82
N ILE A 124 -1.02 -1.94 14.81
CA ILE A 124 -1.31 -3.36 14.63
C ILE A 124 -2.52 -3.50 13.69
N THR A 125 -2.44 -4.42 12.73
CA THR A 125 -3.58 -4.74 11.85
C THR A 125 -4.03 -6.19 12.00
N HIS A 126 -3.25 -7.05 12.63
CA HIS A 126 -3.63 -8.43 12.93
C HIS A 126 -3.01 -8.90 14.27
N PRO A 127 -3.72 -9.67 15.11
CA PRO A 127 -5.14 -9.97 15.01
C PRO A 127 -6.01 -8.84 15.58
N GLN A 128 -7.16 -8.58 14.98
CA GLN A 128 -8.20 -7.73 15.56
C GLN A 128 -8.96 -8.51 16.64
N ARG A 129 -8.93 -8.03 17.88
CA ARG A 129 -9.53 -8.74 19.02
C ARG A 129 -10.90 -8.19 19.43
N PRO A 130 -11.85 -9.07 19.84
CA PRO A 130 -11.76 -10.53 19.81
C PRO A 130 -11.91 -11.11 18.40
N SER A 131 -11.12 -12.13 18.08
CA SER A 131 -11.11 -12.90 16.84
C SER A 131 -11.44 -14.38 17.09
N GLU A 132 -11.32 -15.21 16.05
CA GLU A 132 -11.32 -16.66 16.21
C GLU A 132 -10.16 -17.08 17.15
N PRO A 133 -10.34 -18.06 18.06
CA PRO A 133 -9.33 -18.39 19.09
C PRO A 133 -7.91 -18.68 18.55
N LYS A 134 -7.78 -19.25 17.34
CA LYS A 134 -6.48 -19.50 16.70
C LYS A 134 -5.77 -18.22 16.28
N GLU A 135 -6.51 -17.15 15.98
CA GLU A 135 -5.98 -15.85 15.61
C GLU A 135 -5.67 -15.02 16.86
N ASP A 136 -6.51 -15.12 17.89
CA ASP A 136 -6.36 -14.34 19.13
C ASP A 136 -5.04 -14.59 19.87
N ILE A 137 -4.45 -15.79 19.71
CA ILE A 137 -3.15 -16.17 20.28
C ILE A 137 -1.96 -15.61 19.49
N GLN A 138 -2.16 -15.06 18.29
CA GLN A 138 -1.08 -14.52 17.47
C GLN A 138 -0.55 -13.19 18.03
N VAL A 139 0.73 -12.91 17.80
CA VAL A 139 1.36 -11.65 18.21
C VAL A 139 0.83 -10.50 17.34
N GLY A 140 0.57 -9.36 17.98
CA GLY A 140 0.14 -8.15 17.27
C GLY A 140 1.16 -7.70 16.23
N THR A 141 0.76 -7.71 14.96
CA THR A 141 1.60 -7.43 13.80
C THR A 141 0.88 -6.51 12.82
N THR A 142 1.64 -5.71 12.08
CA THR A 142 1.14 -4.95 10.92
C THR A 142 1.37 -5.76 9.65
N LEU A 143 0.28 -6.24 9.05
CA LEU A 143 0.31 -7.02 7.81
C LEU A 143 -0.29 -6.23 6.64
N ASP A 144 -1.18 -5.29 6.93
CA ASP A 144 -1.93 -4.52 5.96
C ASP A 144 -1.29 -3.14 5.74
N TRP A 145 -1.03 -2.81 4.48
CA TRP A 145 -0.32 -1.60 4.11
C TRP A 145 -1.06 -0.79 3.05
N ILE A 146 -0.94 0.53 3.11
CA ILE A 146 -1.24 1.44 2.00
C ILE A 146 0.02 2.25 1.73
N MET A 147 0.51 2.16 0.50
CA MET A 147 1.77 2.70 0.02
C MET A 147 1.51 3.64 -1.15
N GLN A 148 2.32 4.69 -1.29
CA GLN A 148 2.21 5.66 -2.37
C GLN A 148 3.54 6.08 -2.95
N ASN A 149 3.53 6.49 -4.22
CA ASN A 149 4.64 7.23 -4.83
C ASN A 149 4.57 8.74 -4.51
N GLN A 150 5.57 9.50 -4.96
CA GLN A 150 5.69 10.95 -4.71
C GLN A 150 4.59 11.84 -5.31
N TYR A 151 3.60 11.30 -6.04
CA TYR A 151 2.51 12.09 -6.64
C TYR A 151 1.18 11.97 -5.88
N ALA A 152 1.17 11.22 -4.78
CA ALA A 152 0.10 11.18 -3.80
C ALA A 152 0.66 11.47 -2.40
N ARG A 153 0.02 12.39 -1.67
CA ARG A 153 0.40 12.74 -0.30
C ARG A 153 -0.69 12.30 0.67
N PRO A 154 -0.41 11.42 1.63
CA PRO A 154 -1.36 11.13 2.68
C PRO A 154 -1.54 12.36 3.57
N ILE A 155 -2.78 12.63 3.99
CA ILE A 155 -3.12 13.72 4.92
C ILE A 155 -3.73 13.20 6.22
N LEU A 156 -4.21 11.96 6.22
CA LEU A 156 -4.74 11.26 7.38
C LEU A 156 -4.61 9.75 7.15
N ALA A 157 -4.18 8.99 8.16
CA ALA A 157 -4.16 7.53 8.12
C ALA A 157 -4.53 6.95 9.50
N ASN A 158 -5.24 5.82 9.50
CA ASN A 158 -5.58 5.08 10.72
C ASN A 158 -5.81 3.58 10.41
N ALA A 159 -5.64 2.71 11.40
CA ALA A 159 -6.17 1.34 11.36
C ALA A 159 -7.38 1.29 12.28
N LEU A 160 -8.56 0.94 11.75
CA LEU A 160 -9.78 0.95 12.54
C LEU A 160 -9.83 -0.27 13.44
N GLN A 161 -9.65 -0.05 14.73
CA GLN A 161 -9.81 -1.05 15.78
C GLN A 161 -11.27 -1.14 16.22
N ASN A 162 -11.64 -2.23 16.88
CA ASN A 162 -12.95 -2.41 17.53
C ASN A 162 -14.14 -2.34 16.57
N VAL A 163 -13.97 -2.82 15.34
CA VAL A 163 -15.06 -2.95 14.37
C VAL A 163 -15.79 -4.26 14.63
N PHE A 164 -16.88 -4.19 15.40
CA PHE A 164 -17.60 -5.36 15.88
C PHE A 164 -18.93 -5.59 15.14
N CYS A 165 -19.27 -6.86 14.96
CA CYS A 165 -20.62 -7.27 14.58
C CYS A 165 -21.55 -7.28 15.81
N THR A 166 -22.84 -7.51 15.59
CA THR A 166 -23.88 -7.52 16.66
C THR A 166 -23.63 -8.53 17.78
N GLY A 167 -22.75 -9.53 17.58
CA GLY A 167 -22.35 -10.52 18.59
C GLY A 167 -21.11 -10.14 19.41
N GLY A 168 -20.54 -8.96 19.23
CA GLY A 168 -19.32 -8.53 19.94
C GLY A 168 -18.01 -9.12 19.40
N TYR A 169 -18.08 -9.92 18.33
CA TYR A 169 -16.91 -10.41 17.60
C TYR A 169 -16.45 -9.40 16.55
N SER A 170 -15.16 -9.42 16.25
CA SER A 170 -14.65 -8.66 15.12
C SER A 170 -15.31 -9.12 13.81
N VAL A 171 -15.54 -8.18 12.89
CA VAL A 171 -16.04 -8.48 11.53
C VAL A 171 -15.01 -9.17 10.64
N SER A 172 -13.73 -9.14 11.05
CA SER A 172 -12.56 -9.67 10.37
C SER A 172 -11.46 -9.90 11.40
N ASP A 173 -10.59 -10.88 11.21
CA ASP A 173 -9.38 -11.04 12.02
C ASP A 173 -8.32 -9.97 11.72
N HIS A 174 -8.52 -9.17 10.66
CA HIS A 174 -7.71 -7.99 10.32
C HIS A 174 -8.45 -6.66 10.55
N CYS A 175 -7.70 -5.64 10.99
CA CYS A 175 -8.14 -4.25 11.07
C CYS A 175 -8.00 -3.56 9.71
N PRO A 176 -9.06 -2.92 9.19
CA PRO A 176 -8.95 -2.17 7.94
C PRO A 176 -8.05 -0.95 8.14
N VAL A 177 -7.10 -0.78 7.23
CA VAL A 177 -6.30 0.45 7.12
C VAL A 177 -7.05 1.45 6.24
N MET A 178 -7.19 2.67 6.74
CA MET A 178 -7.84 3.79 6.06
C MET A 178 -6.84 4.92 5.87
N CYS A 179 -6.84 5.54 4.70
CA CYS A 179 -6.02 6.70 4.42
C CYS A 179 -6.75 7.69 3.50
N ILE A 180 -6.57 8.99 3.77
CA ILE A 180 -7.03 10.09 2.91
C ILE A 180 -5.81 10.68 2.20
N TYR A 181 -5.93 10.90 0.89
CA TYR A 181 -4.86 11.42 0.04
C TYR A 181 -5.20 12.73 -0.64
N GLU A 182 -4.19 13.57 -0.79
CA GLU A 182 -4.14 14.64 -1.77
C GLU A 182 -3.40 14.18 -3.02
N ILE A 183 -4.05 14.28 -4.18
CA ILE A 183 -3.53 13.78 -5.47
C ILE A 183 -3.11 14.93 -6.38
N GLY A 184 -1.96 14.79 -7.05
CA GLY A 184 -1.61 15.54 -8.26
C GLY A 184 -1.13 16.98 -8.07
N ALA A 185 -0.66 17.37 -6.88
CA ALA A 185 0.10 18.62 -6.66
C ALA A 185 1.61 18.37 -6.46
N GLY A 186 2.07 17.12 -6.67
CA GLY A 186 3.45 16.71 -6.49
C GLY A 186 4.40 17.05 -7.66
N PRO A 187 5.67 16.64 -7.60
CA PRO A 187 6.21 15.68 -6.63
C PRO A 187 6.24 16.24 -5.21
N TYR A 188 5.70 15.48 -4.26
CA TYR A 188 5.78 15.81 -2.83
C TYR A 188 7.12 15.33 -2.28
N ILE A 189 7.74 16.17 -1.44
CA ILE A 189 8.95 15.78 -0.71
C ILE A 189 8.51 14.81 0.39
N SER A 190 9.08 13.61 0.41
CA SER A 190 8.76 12.62 1.43
C SER A 190 9.20 13.11 2.81
N ASN A 191 8.32 12.98 3.79
CA ASN A 191 8.62 13.23 5.20
C ASN A 191 9.37 12.07 5.86
N ALA A 192 9.52 10.93 5.16
CA ALA A 192 10.31 9.80 5.64
C ALA A 192 11.78 10.19 5.67
N VAL A 193 12.28 10.46 6.88
CA VAL A 193 13.60 11.06 7.07
C VAL A 193 14.72 10.02 6.99
N GLN A 194 14.41 8.74 7.22
CA GLN A 194 15.40 7.67 7.34
C GLN A 194 15.06 6.45 6.50
N ASP A 195 16.11 5.82 5.96
CA ASP A 195 16.02 4.50 5.35
C ASP A 195 16.10 3.40 6.41
N PHE A 196 15.94 2.16 5.98
CA PHE A 196 16.00 1.00 6.87
C PHE A 196 17.42 0.68 7.38
N SER A 197 18.46 1.39 6.91
CA SER A 197 19.81 1.33 7.47
C SER A 197 20.04 2.36 8.58
N GLY A 198 19.04 3.20 8.86
CA GLY A 198 19.15 4.30 9.84
C GLY A 198 19.82 5.55 9.27
N LYS A 199 20.14 5.59 7.97
CA LYS A 199 20.72 6.76 7.33
C LYS A 199 19.62 7.76 6.98
N ASN A 200 19.91 9.04 7.20
CA ASN A 200 19.01 10.10 6.77
C ASN A 200 18.93 10.13 5.23
N ILE A 201 17.72 10.03 4.69
CA ILE A 201 17.43 10.17 3.26
C ILE A 201 17.42 11.66 2.89
N VAL A 202 17.09 12.53 3.85
CA VAL A 202 17.10 13.98 3.69
C VAL A 202 18.43 14.54 4.23
N LYS A 203 19.22 15.18 3.37
CA LYS A 203 20.34 16.01 3.84
C LYS A 203 19.73 17.27 4.44
N TRP A 204 19.88 17.46 5.75
CA TRP A 204 19.62 18.76 6.38
C TRP A 204 20.53 19.79 5.72
N ILE A 205 19.93 20.81 5.10
CA ILE A 205 20.63 21.98 4.54
C ILE A 205 20.87 22.97 5.68
#